data_AF-A0A7J7U9H7-F1
#
_entry.id   AF-A0A7J7U9H7-F1
#
_cell.length_a   1.000
_cell.length_b   1.000
_cell.length_c   1.000
_cell.angle_alpha   90.00
_cell.angle_beta   90.00
_cell.angle_gamma   90.00
#
_symmetry.space_group_name_H-M   'P 1'
#
loop_
_entity.id
_entity.type
_entity.pdbx_description
1 polymer ?
#
loop_
_entity_poly.entity_id
_entity_poly.type
_entity_poly.pdbx_seq_one_letter_code
_entity_poly.pdbx_strand_id
1 'polypeptide(L)'
;MDECSRPNRGGCEQRCLNTLGSYKCSCDPGYELAPDKRRCEAACGGFLTKLNGSITSPGWPKEYPPNKNCIWQLVAPTQYRISLQFDFFETEGNDVCKYDFVEVRSGLTADSKLHGKFCGSEKPEVITSQYNNMRVEFKSDNTVSKKGFKAHFFSEKRPALQPPRGRPHQLKFRVQKRNRTPQ
;
A
#
# COMPACT_ATOMS: atom_id res chain seq x y z
N MET A 1 -3.96 2.48 45.49
CA MET A 1 -3.22 1.24 45.23
C MET A 1 -2.52 1.43 43.89
N ASP A 2 -1.32 0.90 43.71
CA ASP A 2 -0.66 0.90 42.39
C ASP A 2 -0.68 -0.53 41.85
N GLU A 3 -1.61 -0.79 40.94
CA GLU A 3 -1.75 -2.09 40.30
C GLU A 3 -0.61 -2.39 39.33
N CYS A 4 0.11 -1.39 38.83
CA CYS A 4 1.26 -1.57 37.95
C CYS A 4 2.49 -2.09 38.70
N SER A 5 2.56 -1.85 40.01
CA SER A 5 3.58 -2.42 40.91
C SER A 5 3.36 -3.90 41.23
N ARG A 6 2.25 -4.51 40.79
CA ARG A 6 2.02 -5.96 40.92
C ARG A 6 2.92 -6.74 39.93
N PRO A 7 3.20 -8.03 40.21
CA PRO A 7 3.93 -8.90 39.28
C PRO A 7 3.34 -8.84 37.86
N ASN A 8 4.21 -8.96 36.85
CA ASN A 8 3.86 -8.87 35.43
C ASN A 8 3.18 -7.55 35.02
N ARG A 9 3.60 -6.41 35.59
CA ARG A 9 3.09 -5.06 35.25
C ARG A 9 1.55 -4.98 35.34
N GLY A 10 1.00 -5.54 36.41
CA GLY A 10 -0.45 -5.65 36.57
C GLY A 10 -1.14 -6.52 35.50
N GLY A 11 -0.42 -7.36 34.76
CA GLY A 11 -0.94 -8.17 33.65
C GLY A 11 -0.93 -7.47 32.29
N CYS A 12 -0.19 -6.37 32.12
CA CYS A 12 -0.02 -5.70 30.82
C CYS A 12 1.16 -6.29 30.04
N GLU A 13 0.97 -6.56 28.75
CA GLU A 13 2.01 -7.15 27.89
C GLU A 13 3.22 -6.23 27.76
N GLN A 14 3.01 -4.94 27.45
CA GLN A 14 4.09 -3.97 27.25
C GLN A 14 4.14 -2.92 28.36
N ARG A 15 3.22 -1.96 28.35
CA ARG A 15 3.23 -0.82 29.29
C ARG A 15 2.01 -0.84 30.19
N CYS A 16 2.20 -0.55 31.47
CA CYS A 16 1.14 -0.34 32.45
C CYS A 16 1.13 1.13 32.89
N LEU A 17 -0.05 1.75 32.90
CA LEU A 17 -0.25 3.14 33.30
C LEU A 17 -1.20 3.15 34.49
N ASN A 18 -0.68 3.48 35.67
CA ASN A 18 -1.49 3.60 36.88
C ASN A 18 -2.41 4.83 36.77
N THR A 19 -3.66 4.70 37.20
CA THR A 19 -4.65 5.78 37.19
C THR A 19 -5.28 5.94 38.58
N LEU A 20 -6.04 7.01 38.80
CA LEU A 20 -6.69 7.21 40.11
C LEU A 20 -7.75 6.13 40.34
N GLY A 21 -7.46 5.20 41.25
CA GLY A 21 -8.34 4.08 41.60
C GLY A 21 -8.32 2.90 40.63
N SER A 22 -7.43 2.88 39.62
CA SER A 22 -7.31 1.77 38.65
C SER A 22 -5.98 1.84 37.88
N TYR A 23 -5.88 1.13 36.75
CA TYR A 23 -4.77 1.18 35.81
C TYR A 23 -5.23 0.79 34.40
N LYS A 24 -4.41 1.08 33.39
CA LYS A 24 -4.65 0.68 32.00
C LYS A 24 -3.37 0.20 31.33
N CYS A 25 -3.48 -0.76 30.41
CA CYS A 25 -2.37 -1.17 29.57
C CYS A 25 -2.24 -0.25 28.35
N SER A 26 -1.02 -0.07 27.87
CA SER A 26 -0.71 0.63 26.62
C SER A 26 0.42 -0.08 25.87
N CYS A 27 0.56 0.24 24.59
CA CYS A 27 1.44 -0.47 23.67
C CYS A 27 2.45 0.45 23.02
N ASP A 28 3.68 -0.02 22.86
CA ASP A 28 4.80 0.71 22.25
C ASP A 28 4.49 1.13 20.80
N PRO A 29 5.18 2.14 20.24
CA PRO A 29 4.96 2.57 18.87
C PRO A 29 5.04 1.41 17.87
N GLY A 30 4.07 1.31 16.97
CA GLY A 30 3.94 0.17 16.04
C GLY A 30 3.07 -0.98 16.57
N TYR A 31 2.50 -0.85 17.77
CA TYR A 31 1.56 -1.78 18.35
C TYR A 31 0.26 -1.10 18.77
N GLU A 32 -0.84 -1.84 18.70
CA GLU A 32 -2.17 -1.44 19.14
C GLU A 32 -2.67 -2.37 20.24
N LEU A 33 -3.46 -1.83 21.16
CA LEU A 33 -3.99 -2.59 22.28
C LEU A 33 -5.05 -3.58 21.79
N ALA A 34 -4.86 -4.86 22.09
CA ALA A 34 -5.77 -5.93 21.73
C ALA A 34 -7.15 -5.77 22.41
N PRO A 35 -8.21 -6.46 21.93
CA PRO A 35 -9.56 -6.37 22.50
C PRO A 35 -9.66 -6.71 24.00
N ASP A 36 -8.74 -7.55 24.51
CA ASP A 36 -8.68 -7.89 25.94
C ASP A 36 -8.13 -6.76 26.84
N LYS A 37 -7.68 -5.66 26.24
CA LYS A 37 -7.09 -4.48 26.90
C LYS A 37 -5.82 -4.79 27.69
N ARG A 38 -5.14 -5.91 27.39
CA ARG A 38 -3.92 -6.38 28.07
C ARG A 38 -2.77 -6.59 27.10
N ARG A 39 -3.05 -7.25 25.98
CA ARG A 39 -2.06 -7.60 24.96
C ARG A 39 -1.87 -6.47 23.95
N CYS A 40 -0.73 -6.49 23.27
CA CYS A 40 -0.31 -5.53 22.27
C CYS A 40 -0.04 -6.27 20.96
N GLU A 41 -0.81 -5.94 19.93
CA GLU A 41 -0.68 -6.56 18.62
C GLU A 41 -0.02 -5.59 17.64
N ALA A 42 0.84 -6.10 16.76
CA ALA A 42 1.50 -5.25 15.77
C ALA A 42 0.45 -4.53 14.91
N ALA A 43 0.53 -3.20 14.89
CA ALA A 43 -0.34 -2.31 14.13
C ALA A 43 0.08 -2.29 12.66
N CYS A 44 -0.87 -2.04 11.76
CA CYS A 44 -0.61 -2.01 10.33
C CYS A 44 -1.68 -1.20 9.58
N GLY A 45 -1.38 -0.86 8.32
CA GLY A 45 -2.24 -0.04 7.49
C GLY A 45 -2.03 1.47 7.69
N GLY A 46 -2.98 2.26 7.17
CA GLY A 46 -3.03 3.71 7.34
C GLY A 46 -3.12 4.48 6.02
N PHE A 47 -3.37 5.78 6.14
CA PHE A 47 -3.41 6.72 5.03
C PHE A 47 -2.05 7.40 4.87
N LEU A 48 -1.36 7.14 3.77
CA LEU A 48 0.02 7.59 3.53
C LEU A 48 0.06 8.59 2.37
N THR A 49 0.52 9.80 2.67
CA THR A 49 0.65 10.89 1.69
C THR A 49 2.09 11.24 1.33
N LYS A 50 3.06 10.54 1.93
CA LYS A 50 4.48 10.70 1.59
C LYS A 50 4.70 10.27 0.14
N LEU A 51 5.63 10.91 -0.56
CA LEU A 51 5.96 10.54 -1.94
C LEU A 51 6.73 9.22 -2.03
N ASN A 52 7.43 8.84 -0.96
CA ASN A 52 8.10 7.57 -0.82
C ASN A 52 8.01 7.05 0.61
N GLY A 53 8.31 5.77 0.79
CA GLY A 53 8.34 5.13 2.08
C GLY A 53 8.32 3.62 1.97
N SER A 54 8.09 2.95 3.09
CA SER A 54 7.98 1.50 3.15
C SER A 54 6.73 1.08 3.90
N ILE A 55 6.15 -0.04 3.48
CA ILE A 55 5.10 -0.76 4.17
C ILE A 55 5.57 -2.19 4.43
N THR A 56 5.21 -2.74 5.58
CA THR A 56 5.61 -4.08 6.00
C THR A 56 4.41 -4.82 6.55
N SER A 57 4.45 -6.15 6.50
CA SER A 57 3.54 -6.97 7.30
C SER A 57 3.69 -6.62 8.80
N PRO A 58 2.60 -6.72 9.58
CA PRO A 58 2.66 -6.50 11.03
C PRO A 58 3.65 -7.48 11.66
N GLY A 59 4.52 -6.99 12.56
CA GLY A 59 5.51 -7.82 13.26
C GLY A 59 6.82 -8.04 12.51
N TRP A 60 6.96 -7.54 11.27
CA TRP A 60 8.21 -7.61 10.49
C TRP A 60 9.44 -7.17 11.32
N PRO A 61 10.58 -7.91 11.29
CA PRO A 61 10.91 -9.04 10.42
C PRO A 61 10.50 -10.42 10.96
N LYS A 62 9.71 -10.49 12.03
CA LYS A 62 9.13 -11.74 12.52
C LYS A 62 7.92 -12.13 11.67
N GLU A 63 7.40 -13.33 11.92
CA GLU A 63 6.17 -13.79 11.30
C GLU A 63 5.00 -12.87 11.62
N TYR A 64 4.11 -12.68 10.65
CA TYR A 64 2.92 -11.87 10.86
C TYR A 64 1.93 -12.59 11.80
N PRO A 65 1.18 -11.85 12.63
CA PRO A 65 0.09 -12.45 13.40
C PRO A 65 -1.08 -12.89 12.51
N PRO A 66 -1.85 -13.92 12.93
CA PRO A 66 -3.06 -14.34 12.23
C PRO A 66 -4.18 -13.30 12.38
N ASN A 67 -5.22 -13.43 11.54
CA ASN A 67 -6.45 -12.64 11.54
C ASN A 67 -6.24 -11.13 11.35
N LYS A 68 -5.20 -10.73 10.63
CA LYS A 68 -4.95 -9.32 10.33
C LYS A 68 -5.67 -8.90 9.05
N ASN A 69 -6.11 -7.65 9.06
CA ASN A 69 -6.60 -6.96 7.87
C ASN A 69 -5.97 -5.57 7.85
N CYS A 70 -4.84 -5.45 7.15
CA CYS A 70 -4.05 -4.23 7.05
C CYS A 70 -4.35 -3.55 5.72
N ILE A 71 -4.83 -2.30 5.75
CA ILE A 71 -5.13 -1.54 4.54
C ILE A 71 -4.27 -0.29 4.53
N TRP A 72 -3.38 -0.18 3.54
CA TRP A 72 -2.65 1.04 3.24
C TRP A 72 -3.30 1.76 2.05
N GLN A 73 -3.60 3.03 2.23
CA GLN A 73 -4.11 3.93 1.21
C GLN A 73 -3.03 4.96 0.89
N LEU A 74 -2.36 4.78 -0.24
CA LEU A 74 -1.28 5.65 -0.70
C LEU A 74 -1.86 6.73 -1.60
N VAL A 75 -1.56 8.00 -1.32
CA VAL A 75 -2.01 9.15 -2.11
C VAL A 75 -0.85 10.07 -2.42
N ALA A 76 -0.59 10.29 -3.71
CA ALA A 76 0.37 11.24 -4.22
C ALA A 76 -0.35 12.48 -4.79
N PRO A 77 0.37 13.59 -5.08
CA PRO A 77 -0.20 14.73 -5.76
C PRO A 77 -0.79 14.38 -7.13
N THR A 78 -1.72 15.22 -7.59
CA THR A 78 -2.24 15.09 -8.96
C THR A 78 -1.08 15.15 -9.96
N GLN A 79 -1.16 14.34 -11.02
CA GLN A 79 -0.08 14.09 -12.01
C GLN A 79 0.99 13.09 -11.61
N TYR A 80 0.99 12.49 -10.41
CA TYR A 80 1.93 11.42 -10.06
C TYR A 80 1.33 10.03 -10.31
N ARG A 81 2.19 9.01 -10.41
CA ARG A 81 1.85 7.59 -10.25
C ARG A 81 2.66 7.02 -9.10
N ILE A 82 2.09 6.04 -8.44
CA ILE A 82 2.70 5.33 -7.31
C ILE A 82 3.14 3.97 -7.81
N SER A 83 4.40 3.63 -7.56
CA SER A 83 4.95 2.30 -7.80
C SER A 83 5.21 1.63 -6.46
N LEU A 84 4.86 0.34 -6.37
CA LEU A 84 5.11 -0.52 -5.23
C LEU A 84 6.07 -1.62 -5.65
N GLN A 85 7.17 -1.75 -4.93
CA GLN A 85 8.20 -2.75 -5.17
C GLN A 85 8.45 -3.54 -3.90
N PHE A 86 8.34 -4.87 -4.00
CA PHE A 86 8.65 -5.76 -2.91
C PHE A 86 10.17 -5.98 -2.83
N ASP A 87 10.69 -5.87 -1.61
CA ASP A 87 12.06 -6.25 -1.25
C ASP A 87 12.08 -7.70 -0.75
N PHE A 88 11.02 -8.11 -0.06
CA PHE A 88 10.82 -9.46 0.46
C PHE A 88 9.34 -9.83 0.39
N PHE A 89 9.04 -11.09 0.07
CA PHE A 89 7.68 -11.61 -0.01
C PHE A 89 7.63 -13.11 0.34
N GLU A 90 6.92 -13.45 1.40
CA GLU A 90 6.65 -14.82 1.84
C GLU A 90 5.35 -14.83 2.66
N THR A 91 4.23 -15.22 2.03
CA THR A 91 2.95 -15.41 2.73
C THR A 91 2.44 -16.83 2.51
N GLU A 92 1.55 -17.31 3.38
CA GLU A 92 0.85 -18.56 3.12
C GLU A 92 0.00 -18.45 1.85
N GLY A 93 0.10 -19.43 0.96
CA GLY A 93 -0.78 -19.52 -0.18
C GLY A 93 -0.26 -20.42 -1.30
N ASN A 94 -1.12 -20.59 -2.28
CA ASN A 94 -0.89 -21.26 -3.56
C ASN A 94 -1.42 -20.34 -4.68
N ASP A 95 -1.53 -20.83 -5.92
CA ASP A 95 -1.89 -20.02 -7.09
C ASP A 95 -3.21 -19.21 -6.97
N VAL A 96 -4.11 -19.56 -6.05
CA VAL A 96 -5.41 -18.88 -5.86
C VAL A 96 -5.39 -17.88 -4.69
N CYS A 97 -4.36 -17.90 -3.85
CA CYS A 97 -4.21 -17.04 -2.67
C CYS A 97 -5.45 -17.01 -1.78
N LYS A 98 -5.94 -18.21 -1.41
CA LYS A 98 -7.16 -18.38 -0.62
C LYS A 98 -6.99 -17.98 0.85
N TYR A 99 -5.84 -18.28 1.42
CA TYR A 99 -5.52 -18.07 2.84
C TYR A 99 -5.04 -16.64 3.06
N ASP A 100 -3.73 -16.43 3.02
CA ASP A 100 -3.11 -15.13 3.18
C ASP A 100 -2.83 -14.50 1.82
N PHE A 101 -2.96 -13.19 1.75
CA PHE A 101 -2.70 -12.48 0.51
C PHE A 101 -2.34 -11.02 0.70
N VAL A 102 -1.62 -10.49 -0.29
CA VAL A 102 -1.51 -9.07 -0.54
C VAL A 102 -2.26 -8.73 -1.82
N GLU A 103 -3.25 -7.85 -1.73
CA GLU A 103 -4.03 -7.36 -2.86
C GLU A 103 -3.66 -5.90 -3.17
N VAL A 104 -3.46 -5.58 -4.44
CA VAL A 104 -3.07 -4.22 -4.87
C VAL A 104 -4.05 -3.68 -5.89
N ARG A 105 -4.54 -2.45 -5.67
CA ARG A 105 -5.56 -1.78 -6.52
C ARG A 105 -5.18 -0.34 -6.89
N SER A 106 -5.58 0.09 -8.09
CA SER A 106 -5.47 1.49 -8.55
C SER A 106 -6.67 2.33 -8.10
N GLY A 107 -6.70 2.66 -6.81
CA GLY A 107 -7.74 3.48 -6.20
C GLY A 107 -7.69 3.38 -4.68
N LEU A 108 -8.66 3.99 -3.99
CA LEU A 108 -8.69 4.01 -2.52
C LEU A 108 -9.69 3.00 -1.91
N THR A 109 -10.47 2.33 -2.75
CA THR A 109 -11.60 1.50 -2.33
C THR A 109 -11.43 0.04 -2.78
N ALA A 110 -12.23 -0.86 -2.22
CA ALA A 110 -12.17 -2.29 -2.54
C ALA A 110 -12.70 -2.63 -3.95
N ASP A 111 -13.51 -1.76 -4.54
CA ASP A 111 -14.05 -1.87 -5.90
C ASP A 111 -13.13 -1.27 -6.98
N SER A 112 -12.06 -0.59 -6.58
CA SER A 112 -11.07 -0.02 -7.50
C SER A 112 -10.38 -1.10 -8.35
N LYS A 113 -9.87 -0.74 -9.53
CA LYS A 113 -9.23 -1.69 -10.46
C LYS A 113 -8.15 -2.53 -9.77
N LEU A 114 -8.33 -3.84 -9.81
CA LEU A 114 -7.37 -4.83 -9.32
C LEU A 114 -6.15 -4.92 -10.23
N HIS A 115 -4.97 -4.86 -9.64
CA HIS A 115 -3.71 -5.25 -10.30
C HIS A 115 -3.42 -6.72 -10.10
N GLY A 116 -3.61 -7.21 -8.87
CA GLY A 116 -3.42 -8.61 -8.57
C GLY A 116 -3.62 -8.91 -7.08
N LYS A 117 -3.73 -10.21 -6.81
CA LYS A 117 -3.77 -10.81 -5.48
C LYS A 117 -2.59 -11.79 -5.42
N PHE A 118 -1.70 -11.58 -4.48
CA PHE A 118 -0.39 -12.23 -4.42
C PHE A 118 -0.22 -12.99 -3.12
N CYS A 119 0.46 -14.14 -3.17
CA CYS A 119 0.80 -14.97 -2.03
C CYS A 119 1.91 -15.97 -2.40
N GLY A 120 2.37 -16.76 -1.42
CA GLY A 120 3.50 -17.68 -1.61
C GLY A 120 4.83 -16.96 -1.42
N SER A 121 5.89 -17.50 -2.02
CA SER A 121 7.26 -17.00 -1.88
C SER A 121 7.81 -16.35 -3.16
N GLU A 122 7.05 -16.38 -4.25
CA GLU A 122 7.43 -15.67 -5.47
C GLU A 122 7.10 -14.19 -5.32
N LYS A 123 8.08 -13.35 -5.63
CA LYS A 123 7.97 -11.92 -5.44
C LYS A 123 7.22 -11.29 -6.63
N PRO A 124 6.17 -10.49 -6.40
CA PRO A 124 5.50 -9.77 -7.48
C PRO A 124 6.47 -8.81 -8.20
N GLU A 125 6.24 -8.63 -9.51
CA GLU A 125 6.87 -7.55 -10.27
C GLU A 125 6.45 -6.18 -9.72
N VAL A 126 7.14 -5.11 -10.15
CA VAL A 126 6.81 -3.75 -9.71
C VAL A 126 5.41 -3.36 -10.19
N ILE A 127 4.53 -3.02 -9.25
CA ILE A 127 3.13 -2.67 -9.55
C ILE A 127 3.00 -1.15 -9.58
N THR A 128 2.50 -0.60 -10.69
CA THR A 128 2.34 0.85 -10.85
C THR A 128 0.86 1.25 -10.97
N SER A 129 0.37 2.12 -10.08
CA SER A 129 -1.00 2.62 -10.07
C SER A 129 -1.36 3.35 -11.36
N GLN A 130 -2.63 3.31 -11.78
CA GLN A 130 -3.11 4.06 -12.96
C GLN A 130 -3.10 5.59 -12.76
N TYR A 131 -3.42 6.02 -11.55
CA TYR A 131 -3.53 7.41 -11.15
C TYR A 131 -2.59 7.70 -9.96
N ASN A 132 -2.87 8.74 -9.20
CA ASN A 132 -2.09 9.18 -8.04
C ASN A 132 -2.49 8.50 -6.72
N ASN A 133 -3.17 7.36 -6.78
CA ASN A 133 -3.59 6.62 -5.60
C ASN A 133 -3.47 5.10 -5.77
N MET A 134 -3.22 4.41 -4.66
CA MET A 134 -3.07 2.97 -4.61
C MET A 134 -3.58 2.44 -3.26
N ARG A 135 -4.31 1.33 -3.28
CA ARG A 135 -4.72 0.58 -2.08
C ARG A 135 -3.93 -0.72 -2.06
N VAL A 136 -3.29 -0.99 -0.93
CA VAL A 136 -2.61 -2.26 -0.65
C VAL A 136 -3.33 -2.87 0.55
N GLU A 137 -3.87 -4.06 0.39
CA GLU A 137 -4.54 -4.80 1.47
C GLU A 137 -3.78 -6.09 1.75
N PHE A 138 -3.33 -6.28 2.98
CA PHE A 138 -2.82 -7.55 3.46
C PHE A 138 -3.84 -8.19 4.39
N LYS A 139 -4.22 -9.43 4.09
CA LYS A 139 -5.12 -10.21 4.94
C LYS A 139 -4.45 -11.53 5.32
N SER A 140 -4.51 -11.86 6.61
CA SER A 140 -4.12 -13.18 7.12
C SER A 140 -5.32 -13.93 7.71
N ASP A 141 -5.32 -15.25 7.58
CA ASP A 141 -6.32 -16.14 8.18
C ASP A 141 -5.96 -16.51 9.63
N ASN A 142 -6.67 -17.47 10.22
CA ASN A 142 -6.51 -17.84 11.62
C ASN A 142 -5.39 -18.85 11.89
N THR A 143 -4.69 -19.31 10.85
CA THR A 143 -3.67 -20.35 10.90
C THR A 143 -2.37 -19.89 10.21
N VAL A 144 -1.39 -20.81 10.14
CA VAL A 144 -0.10 -20.74 9.43
C VAL A 144 0.36 -19.34 9.05
N SER A 145 1.31 -18.82 9.83
CA SER A 145 1.96 -17.56 9.51
C SER A 145 3.32 -17.79 8.84
N LYS A 146 3.76 -16.79 8.06
CA LYS A 146 5.07 -16.73 7.41
C LYS A 146 5.74 -15.41 7.75
N LYS A 147 6.95 -15.18 7.24
CA LYS A 147 7.69 -13.93 7.47
C LYS A 147 6.98 -12.67 6.95
N GLY A 148 6.09 -12.81 5.98
CA GLY A 148 5.30 -11.72 5.42
C GLY A 148 6.03 -10.96 4.33
N PHE A 149 5.96 -9.63 4.36
CA PHE A 149 6.54 -8.82 3.29
C PHE A 149 7.15 -7.53 3.79
N LYS A 150 8.10 -7.04 3.01
CA LYS A 150 8.59 -5.67 3.05
C LYS A 150 8.54 -5.12 1.64
N ALA A 151 7.87 -3.98 1.48
CA ALA A 151 7.78 -3.27 0.22
C ALA A 151 8.11 -1.80 0.41
N HIS A 152 8.73 -1.21 -0.59
CA HIS A 152 8.88 0.23 -0.68
C HIS A 152 7.97 0.78 -1.77
N PHE A 153 7.42 1.96 -1.52
CA PHE A 153 6.64 2.69 -2.50
C PHE A 153 7.34 4.00 -2.82
N PHE A 154 7.16 4.46 -4.05
CA PHE A 154 7.66 5.74 -4.52
C PHE A 154 6.72 6.31 -5.57
N SER A 155 6.72 7.64 -5.69
CA SER A 155 5.83 8.36 -6.58
C SER A 155 6.62 9.17 -7.59
N GLU A 156 6.28 9.01 -8.86
CA GLU A 156 6.93 9.71 -9.97
C GLU A 156 5.93 10.55 -10.74
N LYS A 157 6.37 11.72 -11.22
CA LYS A 157 5.53 12.60 -12.03
C LYS A 157 5.29 11.94 -13.39
N ARG A 158 4.03 11.85 -13.79
CA ARG A 158 3.67 11.39 -15.14
C ARG A 158 4.22 12.38 -16.17
N PRO A 159 4.81 11.88 -17.28
CA PRO A 159 5.03 12.72 -18.43
C PRO A 159 3.70 13.37 -18.84
N ALA A 160 3.71 14.68 -19.08
CA ALA A 160 2.56 15.32 -19.71
C ALA A 160 2.30 14.60 -21.04
N LEU A 161 1.02 14.31 -21.35
CA LEU A 161 0.66 13.90 -22.70
C LEU A 161 1.15 15.02 -23.63
N GLN A 162 2.21 14.76 -24.38
CA GLN A 162 2.62 15.68 -25.43
C GLN A 162 1.45 15.73 -26.42
N PRO A 163 0.96 16.91 -26.82
CA PRO A 163 -0.02 16.98 -27.89
C PRO A 163 0.57 16.25 -29.12
N PRO A 164 -0.23 15.47 -29.86
CA PRO A 164 0.25 14.84 -31.08
C PRO A 164 0.86 15.94 -31.94
N ARG A 165 2.13 15.78 -32.34
CA ARG A 165 2.79 16.73 -33.24
C ARG A 165 1.92 16.84 -34.49
N GLY A 166 1.19 17.94 -34.62
CA GLY A 166 0.42 18.23 -35.81
C GLY A 166 1.38 18.16 -37.00
N ARG A 167 1.07 17.32 -37.99
CA ARG A 167 1.78 17.39 -39.27
C ARG A 167 1.57 18.81 -39.81
N PRO A 168 2.61 19.54 -40.23
CA PRO A 168 2.38 20.80 -40.90
C PRO A 168 1.58 20.53 -42.17
N HIS A 169 0.33 21.01 -42.20
CA HIS A 169 -0.44 21.12 -43.43
C HIS A 169 0.34 22.03 -44.37
N GLN A 170 1.02 21.47 -45.38
CA GLN A 170 1.45 22.26 -46.53
C GLN A 170 0.19 22.77 -47.23
N LEU A 171 -0.17 24.04 -47.01
CA LEU A 171 -1.00 24.76 -47.96
C LEU A 171 -0.24 24.84 -49.28
N LYS A 172 -0.51 23.91 -50.20
CA LYS A 172 -0.11 24.05 -51.60
C LYS A 172 -1.02 25.10 -52.23
N PHE A 173 -0.57 26.35 -52.30
CA PHE A 173 -1.17 27.35 -53.18
C PHE A 173 -0.95 26.92 -54.64
N ARG A 174 -2.00 26.41 -55.29
CA ARG A 174 -1.99 26.12 -56.73
C ARG A 174 -2.23 27.42 -57.48
N VAL A 175 -1.16 28.05 -57.97
CA VAL A 175 -1.24 29.17 -58.91
C VAL A 175 -1.83 28.63 -60.23
N GLN A 176 -3.03 29.08 -60.58
CA GLN A 176 -3.60 28.82 -61.91
C GLN A 176 -2.92 29.74 -62.93
N LYS A 177 -2.06 29.17 -63.78
CA LYS A 177 -1.60 29.86 -65.00
C LYS A 177 -2.74 29.84 -66.02
N ARG A 178 -3.34 31.01 -66.30
CA ARG A 178 -4.18 31.22 -67.48
C ARG A 178 -3.28 31.22 -68.72
N ASN A 179 -3.41 30.23 -69.57
CA ASN A 179 -2.83 30.26 -70.92
C ASN A 179 -3.70 31.18 -71.80
N ARG A 180 -3.13 32.30 -72.24
CA ARG A 180 -3.56 33.01 -73.45
C ARG A 180 -2.86 32.33 -74.64
N THR A 181 -3.64 31.81 -75.57
CA THR A 181 -3.21 31.50 -76.94
C THR A 181 -3.05 32.80 -77.73
N PRO A 182 -2.02 32.92 -78.57
CA PRO A 182 -2.10 33.75 -79.75
C PRO A 182 -1.84 32.94 -81.03
N GLN A 183 -2.72 33.19 -82.01
CA GLN A 183 -2.67 32.90 -83.46
C GLN A 183 -2.44 31.46 -83.92
#